data_AF-A0A7J2KAM6-F1
#
_entry.id   AF-A0A7J2KAM6-F1
#
_cell.length_a   1.000
_cell.length_b   1.000
_cell.length_c   1.000
_cell.angle_alpha   90.00
_cell.angle_beta   90.00
_cell.angle_gamma   90.00
#
_symmetry.space_group_name_H-M   'P 1'
#
loop_
_entity.id
_entity.type
_entity.pdbx_description
1 polymer ?
#
loop_
_entity_poly.entity_id
_entity_poly.type
_entity_poly.pdbx_seq_one_letter_code
_entity_poly.pdbx_strand_id
1 'polypeptide(L)' 'MQILTIWNGFAYTSGVEVWSLYSYHSAFSVYRFGYSAALAMVIVMVSLALLSIYFKIFGFRRMLEPSRIEV' A
#
# COMPACT_ATOMS: atom_id res chain seq x y z
N MET A 1 -12.09 -1.11 -7.21
CA MET A 1 -12.25 -0.67 -8.60
C MET A 1 -12.92 0.72 -8.76
N GLN A 2 -13.02 1.55 -7.71
CA GLN A 2 -13.59 2.90 -7.83
C GLN A 2 -12.53 3.98 -8.11
N ILE A 3 -11.30 3.81 -7.60
CA ILE A 3 -10.25 4.83 -7.74
C ILE A 3 -9.80 4.97 -9.20
N LEU A 4 -9.65 3.86 -9.93
CA LEU A 4 -9.23 3.87 -11.33
C LEU A 4 -10.29 4.53 -12.22
N THR A 5 -11.56 4.23 -12.03
CA THR A 5 -12.63 4.74 -12.89
C THR A 5 -12.88 6.24 -12.72
N ILE A 6 -12.65 6.79 -11.52
CA ILE A 6 -12.90 8.20 -11.22
C ILE A 6 -11.65 9.06 -11.47
N TRP A 7 -10.44 8.53 -11.23
CA TRP A 7 -9.22 9.35 -11.13
C TRP A 7 -8.13 9.05 -12.17
N ASN A 8 -8.25 8.05 -13.03
CA ASN A 8 -7.16 7.63 -13.93
C ASN A 8 -6.54 8.82 -14.73
N GLY A 9 -7.35 9.67 -15.37
CA GLY A 9 -6.84 10.83 -16.10
C GLY A 9 -6.34 12.00 -15.24
N PHE A 10 -6.94 12.19 -14.06
CA PHE A 10 -6.59 13.30 -13.16
C PHE A 10 -5.34 12.99 -12.32
N ALA A 11 -5.19 11.78 -11.79
CA ALA A 11 -4.05 11.40 -10.95
C ALA A 11 -2.72 11.46 -11.73
N TYR A 12 -2.73 11.05 -13.01
CA TYR A 12 -1.56 11.11 -13.89
C TYR A 12 -1.15 12.58 -14.18
N THR A 13 -2.11 13.47 -14.42
CA THR A 13 -1.87 14.89 -14.70
C THR A 13 -1.51 15.70 -13.46
N SER A 14 -2.03 15.31 -12.29
CA SER A 14 -1.90 16.07 -11.04
C SER A 14 -0.64 15.74 -10.25
N GLY A 15 0.19 14.79 -10.70
CA GLY A 15 1.43 14.39 -10.02
C GLY A 15 1.23 13.70 -8.66
N VAL A 16 0.00 13.40 -8.27
CA VAL A 16 -0.38 12.73 -7.01
C VAL A 16 -0.71 11.26 -7.22
N GLU A 17 0.03 10.59 -8.09
CA GLU A 17 -0.16 9.17 -8.36
C GLU A 17 0.43 8.30 -7.23
N VAL A 18 -0.40 7.44 -6.65
CA VAL A 18 0.03 6.46 -5.64
C VAL A 18 0.83 5.35 -6.33
N TRP A 19 1.87 4.82 -5.68
CA TRP A 19 2.78 3.83 -6.27
C TRP A 19 2.07 2.55 -6.73
N SER A 20 0.98 2.16 -6.06
CA SER A 20 0.13 1.05 -6.48
C SER A 20 -0.60 1.33 -7.81
N LEU A 21 -1.06 2.58 -8.01
CA LEU A 21 -1.73 3.02 -9.24
C LEU A 21 -0.72 3.13 -10.39
N TYR A 22 0.48 3.67 -10.11
CA TYR A 22 1.58 3.72 -11.07
C TYR A 22 2.01 2.33 -11.55
N SER A 23 2.12 1.36 -10.63
CA SER A 23 2.44 -0.03 -10.98
C SER A 23 1.38 -0.65 -11.89
N TYR A 24 0.11 -0.33 -11.65
CA TYR A 24 -1.00 -0.81 -12.47
C TYR A 24 -0.97 -0.19 -13.88
N HIS A 25 -0.78 1.14 -13.98
CA HIS A 25 -0.65 1.79 -15.29
C HIS A 25 0.58 1.32 -16.05
N SER A 26 1.73 1.14 -15.41
CA SER A 26 2.91 0.58 -16.08
C SER A 26 2.69 -0.84 -16.57
N ALA A 27 1.89 -1.65 -15.87
CA ALA A 27 1.60 -3.03 -16.27
C ALA A 27 0.67 -3.07 -17.49
N PHE A 28 -0.41 -2.30 -17.47
CA PHE A 28 -1.50 -2.44 -18.44
C PHE A 28 -1.51 -1.38 -19.55
N SER A 29 -0.93 -0.20 -19.32
CA SER A 29 -0.88 0.88 -20.32
C SER A 29 0.40 0.83 -21.17
N VAL A 30 1.53 0.45 -20.58
CA VAL A 30 2.84 0.37 -21.28
C VAL A 30 3.20 -1.08 -21.65
N TYR A 31 2.36 -2.06 -21.31
CA TYR A 31 2.58 -3.50 -21.50
C TYR A 31 3.90 -4.03 -20.90
N ARG A 32 4.50 -3.31 -19.93
CA ARG A 32 5.74 -3.70 -19.25
C ARG A 32 5.40 -4.53 -18.01
N PHE A 33 4.94 -5.76 -18.25
CA PHE A 33 4.53 -6.68 -17.19
C PHE A 33 5.69 -7.05 -16.25
N GLY A 34 6.90 -7.29 -16.78
CA GLY A 34 8.06 -7.65 -15.97
C GLY A 34 8.52 -6.54 -15.02
N TYR A 35 8.58 -5.29 -15.50
CA TYR A 35 8.96 -4.13 -14.69
C TYR A 35 7.94 -3.87 -13.57
N SER A 36 6.66 -3.97 -13.91
CA SER A 36 5.57 -3.71 -12.96
C SER A 36 5.44 -4.83 -11.93
N ALA A 37 5.74 -6.08 -12.30
CA ALA A 37 5.82 -7.19 -11.35
C ALA A 37 6.97 -7.00 -10.35
N ALA A 38 8.14 -6.55 -10.81
CA ALA A 38 9.25 -6.23 -9.93
C ALA A 38 8.91 -5.06 -8.99
N LEU A 39 8.25 -4.02 -9.50
CA LEU A 39 7.82 -2.88 -8.70
C LEU A 39 6.80 -3.28 -7.63
N ALA A 40 5.84 -4.14 -7.97
CA ALA A 40 4.89 -4.70 -7.03
C ALA A 40 5.58 -5.50 -5.91
N MET A 41 6.59 -6.30 -6.24
CA MET A 41 7.39 -7.03 -5.25
C MET A 41 8.10 -6.09 -4.27
N VAL A 42 8.67 -4.99 -4.77
CA VAL A 42 9.30 -3.97 -3.92
C VAL A 42 8.29 -3.33 -2.97
N ILE A 43 7.10 -2.98 -3.46
CA ILE A 43 6.03 -2.38 -2.64
C ILE A 43 5.59 -3.34 -1.52
N VAL A 44 5.47 -4.64 -1.83
CA VAL A 44 5.12 -5.66 -0.83
C VAL A 44 6.20 -5.78 0.25
N MET A 45 7.48 -5.80 -0.14
CA MET A 45 8.59 -5.85 0.83
C MET A 45 8.58 -4.64 1.77
N VAL A 46 8.38 -3.43 1.23
CA VAL A 46 8.30 -2.20 2.04
C VAL A 46 7.07 -2.23 2.96
N SER A 47 5.93 -2.71 2.48
CA SER A 47 4.70 -2.81 3.27
C SER A 47 4.86 -3.78 4.45
N LEU A 48 5.49 -4.94 4.23
CA LEU A 48 5.80 -5.90 5.28
C LEU A 48 6.77 -5.32 6.32
N ALA A 49 7.79 -4.59 5.87
CA ALA A 49 8.72 -3.91 6.77
C ALA A 49 8.01 -2.88 7.65
N LEU A 50 7.15 -2.04 7.05
CA LEU A 50 6.36 -1.04 7.78
C LEU A 50 5.37 -1.70 8.76
N LEU A 51 4.71 -2.79 8.37
CA LEU A 51 3.85 -3.58 9.26
C LEU A 51 4.63 -4.11 10.47
N SER A 52 5.81 -4.68 10.24
CA SER A 52 6.66 -5.19 11.33
C SER A 52 7.09 -4.07 12.28
N ILE A 53 7.49 -2.91 11.74
CA ILE A 53 7.83 -1.72 12.54
C ILE A 53 6.61 -1.24 13.32
N TYR A 54 5.43 -1.18 12.68
CA TYR A 54 4.19 -0.77 13.34
C TYR A 54 3.88 -1.68 14.52
N PHE A 55 3.95 -3.00 14.35
CA PHE A 55 3.75 -3.96 15.43
C PHE A 55 4.78 -3.82 16.56
N LYS A 56 6.02 -3.46 16.23
CA LYS A 56 7.08 -3.22 17.22
C LYS A 56 6.87 -1.93 18.01
N ILE A 57 6.39 -0.85 17.37
CA ILE A 57 6.17 0.45 18.00
C ILE A 57 4.87 0.48 18.79
N PHE A 58 3.75 0.05 18.20
CA PHE A 58 2.45 0.06 18.87
C PHE A 58 2.30 -1.03 19.93
N GLY A 59 3.18 -2.05 19.89
CA GLY A 59 3.33 -3.03 20.94
C GLY A 59 2.07 -3.85 21.16
N PHE A 60 2.03 -5.07 20.60
CA PHE A 60 0.94 -6.04 20.79
C PHE A 60 0.41 -6.12 22.24
N ARG A 61 1.27 -5.94 23.25
CA ARG A 61 0.89 -5.93 24.68
C ARG A 61 -0.16 -4.86 25.06
N ARG A 62 -0.17 -3.69 24.42
CA ARG A 62 -1.15 -2.62 24.71
C ARG A 62 -2.51 -2.85 24.06
N MET A 63 -2.57 -3.63 22.97
CA MET A 63 -3.81 -3.95 22.26
C MET A 63 -4.46 -5.25 22.77
N LEU A 64 -3.66 -6.15 23.36
CA LEU A 64 -4.10 -7.42 23.96
C LEU A 64 -4.33 -7.32 25.48
N GLU A 65 -4.10 -6.17 26.11
CA GLU A 65 -4.41 -6.00 27.52
C GLU A 65 -5.94 -6.12 27.65
N PRO A 66 -6.46 -7.18 28.28
CA PRO A 66 -7.89 -7.26 28.50
C PRO A 66 -8.22 -6.07 29.39
N SER A 67 -9.17 -5.26 28.95
CA SER A 67 -9.74 -4.17 29.75
C SER A 67 -10.17 -4.76 31.09
N ARG A 68 -9.27 -4.76 32.07
CA ARG A 68 -9.57 -5.16 33.43
C ARG A 68 -10.39 -3.99 33.96
N ILE A 69 -11.70 -4.09 33.73
CA ILE A 69 -12.70 -3.41 34.54
C ILE A 69 -12.45 -3.86 35.97
N GLU A 70 -11.61 -3.11 36.68
CA GLU A 70 -11.64 -3.05 38.13
C GLU A 70 -13.01 -2.48 38.50
N VAL A 71 -13.88 -3.37 38.98
CA VAL A 71 -15.10 -3.05 39.73
C VAL A 71 -14.81 -3.19 41.21
#